data_AF-A0AA88HM25-F1
#
_entry.id   AF-A0AA88HM25-F1
#
_cell.length_a   1.000
_cell.length_b   1.000
_cell.length_c   1.000
_cell.angle_alpha   90.00
_cell.angle_beta   90.00
_cell.angle_gamma   90.00
#
_symmetry.space_group_name_H-M   'P 1'
#
loop_
_entity.id
_entity.type
_entity.pdbx_description
1 polymer ?
#
loop_
_entity_poly.entity_id
_entity_poly.type
_entity_poly.pdbx_seq_one_letter_code
_entity_poly.pdbx_strand_id
1 'polypeptide(L)'
;MLRHCDNCPSDDALIEYLTAKLSKDYYLEEEIIISQWVNTDRTEIVKQSISVEGFISLLSKSVENLIPNSYITKSVYNFQKTERRSAFEYSNRSNGFIENYSYTIKNEIQSYHWNRGGCKIHPVRLYLKKDDKVLFSNHCFISDDLQHDTCFVNYVQKEISKWLKENHPKINQVHYFTDGCAGQYKNRNSFKKLTNHHEDFGRKAKHSFFATSHGKSKCDGLEGTVKRFLRKASLQLSDENQIKTATAV
;
A
#
# COMPACT_ATOMS: atom_id res chain seq x y z
N MET A 1 -19.87 -9.01 -15.80
CA MET A 1 -20.10 -7.80 -14.99
C MET A 1 -20.32 -8.29 -13.54
N LEU A 2 -19.71 -7.66 -12.53
CA LEU A 2 -19.77 -8.16 -11.14
C LEU A 2 -21.22 -8.05 -10.63
N ARG A 3 -21.75 -9.09 -9.97
CA ARG A 3 -23.18 -9.26 -9.58
C ARG A 3 -24.17 -9.69 -10.68
N HIS A 4 -23.69 -10.21 -11.81
CA HIS A 4 -24.56 -10.76 -12.88
C HIS A 4 -24.44 -12.28 -13.04
N CYS A 5 -24.30 -13.03 -11.95
CA CYS A 5 -24.49 -14.48 -12.01
C CYS A 5 -25.83 -14.84 -11.39
N ASP A 6 -26.46 -15.89 -11.92
CA ASP A 6 -27.80 -16.35 -11.52
C ASP A 6 -27.87 -16.80 -10.06
N ASN A 7 -26.72 -17.03 -9.43
CA ASN A 7 -26.59 -17.41 -8.02
C ASN A 7 -26.34 -16.22 -7.08
N CYS A 8 -26.36 -14.98 -7.57
CA CYS A 8 -26.19 -13.81 -6.73
C CYS A 8 -27.49 -13.56 -5.94
N PRO A 9 -27.45 -13.44 -4.60
CA PRO A 9 -28.65 -13.41 -3.77
C PRO A 9 -29.52 -12.15 -3.93
N SER A 10 -29.21 -11.25 -4.86
CA SER A 10 -29.79 -9.90 -5.00
C SER A 10 -29.61 -9.02 -3.75
N ASP A 11 -29.93 -7.73 -3.89
CA ASP A 11 -29.92 -6.80 -2.76
C ASP A 11 -31.13 -7.02 -1.84
N ASP A 12 -32.23 -7.58 -2.37
CA ASP A 12 -33.44 -7.86 -1.60
C ASP A 12 -33.18 -8.89 -0.51
N ALA A 13 -32.43 -9.97 -0.80
CA ALA A 13 -32.12 -10.97 0.22
C ALA A 13 -31.21 -10.40 1.34
N LEU A 14 -30.36 -9.41 1.01
CA LEU A 14 -29.56 -8.73 2.03
C LEU A 14 -30.44 -7.86 2.92
N ILE A 15 -31.38 -7.12 2.32
CA ILE A 15 -32.35 -6.29 3.06
C ILE A 15 -33.22 -7.16 3.95
N GLU A 16 -33.77 -8.26 3.44
CA GLU A 16 -34.57 -9.22 4.21
C GLU A 16 -33.76 -9.80 5.38
N TYR A 17 -32.52 -10.21 5.12
CA TYR A 17 -31.61 -10.72 6.15
C TYR A 17 -31.36 -9.69 7.27
N LEU A 18 -31.04 -8.44 6.90
CA LEU A 18 -30.75 -7.37 7.85
C LEU A 18 -32.01 -6.98 8.64
N THR A 19 -33.16 -6.90 7.96
CA THR A 19 -34.48 -6.63 8.57
C THR A 19 -34.80 -7.69 9.61
N ALA A 20 -34.77 -8.97 9.24
CA ALA A 20 -35.05 -10.07 10.15
C ALA A 20 -34.04 -10.19 11.32
N LYS A 21 -32.82 -9.67 11.12
CA LYS A 21 -31.79 -9.68 12.17
C LYS A 21 -32.00 -8.55 13.17
N LEU A 22 -32.31 -7.34 12.70
CA LEU A 22 -32.44 -6.14 13.54
C LEU A 22 -33.82 -6.02 14.19
N SER A 23 -34.87 -6.52 13.54
CA SER A 23 -36.24 -6.52 14.07
C SER A 23 -36.43 -7.38 15.34
N LYS A 24 -35.39 -8.12 15.76
CA LYS A 24 -35.37 -8.86 17.02
C LYS A 24 -35.17 -7.96 18.23
N ASP A 25 -34.42 -6.88 18.03
CA ASP A 25 -33.95 -6.00 19.09
C ASP A 25 -34.52 -4.59 18.97
N TYR A 26 -34.97 -4.17 17.77
CA TYR A 26 -35.43 -2.82 17.48
C TYR A 26 -36.70 -2.80 16.61
N TYR A 27 -37.50 -1.74 16.72
CA TYR A 27 -38.57 -1.46 15.73
C TYR A 27 -37.98 -0.77 14.49
N LEU A 28 -38.56 -0.99 13.31
CA LEU A 28 -38.02 -0.42 12.05
C LEU A 28 -38.04 1.11 12.02
N GLU A 29 -39.05 1.71 12.67
CA GLU A 29 -39.22 3.15 12.82
C GLU A 29 -38.38 3.73 13.97
N GLU A 30 -37.75 2.88 14.78
CA GLU A 30 -36.94 3.31 15.92
C GLU A 30 -35.69 4.05 15.44
N GLU A 31 -35.39 5.18 16.10
CA GLU A 31 -34.22 5.99 15.82
C GLU A 31 -32.99 5.43 16.53
N ILE A 32 -31.92 5.18 15.77
CA ILE A 32 -30.63 4.74 16.26
C ILE A 32 -29.56 5.78 15.93
N ILE A 33 -28.54 5.87 16.80
CA ILE A 33 -27.41 6.77 16.60
C ILE A 33 -26.27 5.99 15.97
N ILE A 34 -25.85 6.40 14.77
CA ILE A 34 -24.69 5.82 14.09
C ILE A 34 -23.58 6.85 13.92
N SER A 35 -22.35 6.35 13.76
CA SER A 35 -21.18 7.15 13.40
C SER A 35 -20.74 6.78 11.99
N GLN A 36 -20.64 7.77 11.10
CA GLN A 36 -20.31 7.55 9.70
C GLN A 36 -19.19 8.48 9.22
N TRP A 37 -18.29 7.93 8.40
CA TRP A 37 -17.38 8.71 7.57
C TRP A 37 -18.12 9.27 6.36
N VAL A 38 -18.21 10.59 6.25
CA VAL A 38 -19.05 11.24 5.22
C VAL A 38 -18.37 11.30 3.85
N ASN A 39 -17.05 11.45 3.82
CA ASN A 39 -16.25 11.55 2.60
C ASN A 39 -15.09 10.53 2.64
N THR A 40 -14.27 10.53 1.58
CA THR A 40 -13.05 9.70 1.49
C THR A 40 -11.77 10.46 1.89
N ASP A 41 -11.69 11.77 1.63
CA ASP A 41 -10.52 12.61 1.92
C ASP A 41 -10.81 13.64 3.02
N ARG A 42 -9.86 13.82 3.96
CA ARG A 42 -9.92 14.81 5.07
C ARG A 42 -11.26 14.80 5.82
N THR A 43 -11.59 13.64 6.35
CA THR A 43 -12.95 13.29 6.74
C THR A 43 -13.20 13.51 8.24
N GLU A 44 -14.43 13.88 8.56
CA GLU A 44 -14.95 13.89 9.93
C GLU A 44 -15.85 12.67 10.13
N ILE A 45 -15.82 12.10 11.34
CA ILE A 45 -16.82 11.14 11.77
C ILE A 45 -18.02 11.94 12.25
N VAL A 46 -19.13 11.84 11.52
CA VAL A 46 -20.38 12.49 11.92
C VAL A 46 -21.25 11.48 12.66
N LYS A 47 -21.83 11.93 13.78
CA LYS A 47 -22.90 11.21 14.46
C LYS A 47 -24.24 11.68 13.90
N GLN A 48 -25.07 10.74 13.49
CA GLN A 48 -26.40 11.02 12.98
C GLN A 48 -27.41 10.05 13.60
N SER A 49 -28.61 10.57 13.85
CA SER A 49 -29.79 9.78 14.21
C SER A 49 -30.49 9.39 12.92
N ILE A 50 -30.71 8.10 12.73
CA ILE A 50 -31.47 7.55 11.60
C ILE A 50 -32.36 6.41 12.08
N SER A 51 -33.47 6.17 11.40
CA SER A 51 -34.29 5.00 11.66
C SER A 51 -33.54 3.69 11.35
N VAL A 52 -33.95 2.59 11.98
CA VAL A 52 -33.41 1.25 11.69
C VAL A 52 -33.60 0.90 10.21
N GLU A 53 -34.76 1.22 9.63
CA GLU A 53 -35.00 1.05 8.19
C GLU A 53 -34.01 1.87 7.34
N GLY A 54 -33.80 3.14 7.71
CA GLY A 54 -32.83 4.01 7.05
C GLY A 54 -31.40 3.47 7.13
N PHE A 55 -31.03 2.89 8.27
CA PHE A 55 -29.74 2.21 8.44
C PHE A 55 -29.59 0.98 7.55
N ILE A 56 -30.62 0.14 7.44
CA ILE A 56 -30.61 -1.04 6.57
C ILE A 56 -30.38 -0.61 5.12
N SER A 57 -31.11 0.40 4.64
CA SER A 57 -30.93 0.95 3.29
C SER A 57 -29.51 1.49 3.05
N LEU A 58 -28.99 2.28 4.00
CA LEU A 58 -27.64 2.82 3.95
C LEU A 58 -26.57 1.72 3.90
N LEU A 59 -26.71 0.70 4.75
CA LEU A 59 -25.77 -0.42 4.82
C LEU A 59 -25.82 -1.26 3.54
N SER A 60 -27.01 -1.59 3.05
CA SER A 60 -27.19 -2.36 1.82
C SER A 60 -26.52 -1.67 0.62
N LYS A 61 -26.75 -0.36 0.45
CA LYS A 61 -26.08 0.44 -0.59
C LYS A 61 -24.56 0.50 -0.41
N SER A 62 -24.09 0.54 0.83
CA SER A 62 -22.65 0.51 1.12
C SER A 62 -22.03 -0.85 0.76
N VAL A 63 -22.72 -1.95 1.07
CA VAL A 63 -22.31 -3.31 0.70
C VAL A 63 -22.33 -3.48 -0.82
N GLU A 64 -23.32 -2.91 -1.51
CA GLU A 64 -23.37 -2.90 -2.98
C GLU A 64 -22.11 -2.32 -3.60
N ASN A 65 -21.68 -1.16 -3.14
CA ASN A 65 -20.44 -0.53 -3.59
C ASN A 65 -19.20 -1.34 -3.19
N LEU A 66 -19.23 -2.02 -2.04
CA LEU A 66 -18.10 -2.78 -1.52
C LEU A 66 -17.87 -4.10 -2.26
N ILE A 67 -18.92 -4.80 -2.71
CA ILE A 67 -18.79 -6.15 -3.31
C ILE A 67 -17.84 -6.16 -4.52
N PRO A 68 -17.99 -5.28 -5.53
CA PRO A 68 -17.07 -5.26 -6.67
C PRO A 68 -15.62 -5.02 -6.24
N ASN A 69 -15.40 -4.05 -5.34
CA ASN A 69 -14.06 -3.75 -4.83
C ASN A 69 -13.46 -4.95 -4.06
N SER A 70 -14.25 -5.59 -3.20
CA SER A 70 -13.85 -6.78 -2.43
C SER A 70 -13.47 -7.93 -3.34
N TYR A 71 -14.26 -8.17 -4.40
CA TYR A 71 -13.95 -9.19 -5.39
C TYR A 71 -12.65 -8.88 -6.15
N ILE A 72 -12.50 -7.64 -6.66
CA ILE A 72 -11.29 -7.23 -7.39
C ILE A 72 -10.06 -7.35 -6.50
N THR A 73 -10.14 -6.85 -5.26
CA THR A 73 -9.05 -6.92 -4.27
C THR A 73 -8.65 -8.37 -3.99
N LYS A 74 -9.62 -9.27 -3.75
CA LYS A 74 -9.35 -10.70 -3.54
C LYS A 74 -8.77 -11.37 -4.77
N SER A 75 -9.28 -11.04 -5.95
CA SER A 75 -8.82 -11.61 -7.23
C SER A 75 -7.38 -11.21 -7.54
N VAL A 76 -7.06 -9.92 -7.39
CA VAL A 76 -5.68 -9.41 -7.56
C VAL A 76 -4.73 -10.02 -6.53
N TYR A 77 -5.16 -10.16 -5.27
CA TYR A 77 -4.37 -10.80 -4.23
C TYR A 77 -4.09 -12.28 -4.54
N ASN A 78 -5.10 -13.02 -5.00
CA ASN A 78 -4.96 -14.42 -5.39
C ASN A 78 -4.04 -14.57 -6.61
N PHE A 79 -4.20 -13.71 -7.61
CA PHE A 79 -3.30 -13.65 -8.77
C PHE A 79 -1.86 -13.42 -8.33
N GLN A 80 -1.61 -12.44 -7.46
CA GLN A 80 -0.28 -12.19 -6.89
C GLN A 80 0.29 -13.41 -6.17
N LYS A 81 -0.52 -14.09 -5.35
CA LYS A 81 -0.10 -15.30 -4.64
C LYS A 81 0.29 -16.44 -5.59
N THR A 82 -0.40 -16.58 -6.71
CA THR A 82 -0.07 -17.55 -7.76
C THR A 82 1.20 -17.15 -8.51
N GLU A 83 1.34 -15.88 -8.91
CA GLU A 83 2.55 -15.38 -9.57
C GLU A 83 3.80 -15.51 -8.69
N ARG A 84 3.70 -15.31 -7.37
CA ARG A 84 4.80 -15.61 -6.42
C ARG A 84 5.32 -17.04 -6.49
N ARG A 85 4.46 -17.99 -6.87
CA ARG A 85 4.82 -19.41 -6.99
C ARG A 85 5.42 -19.75 -8.35
N SER A 86 5.23 -18.89 -9.36
CA SER A 86 5.68 -19.10 -10.74
C SER A 86 6.78 -18.14 -11.22
N ALA A 87 6.98 -16.98 -10.58
CA ALA A 87 7.85 -15.91 -11.06
C ALA A 87 8.68 -15.24 -9.95
N PHE A 88 9.76 -14.56 -10.38
CA PHE A 88 10.52 -13.62 -9.58
C PHE A 88 9.71 -12.32 -9.46
N GLU A 89 9.14 -12.07 -8.28
CA GLU A 89 8.29 -10.91 -8.04
C GLU A 89 9.09 -9.79 -7.38
N TYR A 90 9.18 -8.64 -8.04
CA TYR A 90 9.44 -7.37 -7.39
C TYR A 90 8.09 -6.84 -6.91
N SER A 91 7.81 -6.97 -5.61
CA SER A 91 6.69 -6.25 -5.01
C SER A 91 7.25 -4.99 -4.38
N ASN A 92 7.21 -3.88 -5.12
CA ASN A 92 7.22 -2.58 -4.47
C ASN A 92 5.82 -2.35 -3.96
N ARG A 93 5.53 -3.00 -2.82
CA ARG A 93 4.32 -2.73 -2.07
C ARG A 93 4.49 -1.45 -1.26
N SER A 94 4.85 -0.34 -1.89
CA SER A 94 4.52 0.93 -1.28
C SER A 94 3.01 1.09 -1.48
N ASN A 95 2.24 1.01 -0.40
CA ASN A 95 1.18 2.01 -0.26
C ASN A 95 1.86 3.35 -0.58
N GLY A 96 1.33 4.12 -1.54
CA GLY A 96 2.02 5.32 -2.06
C GLY A 96 2.76 6.06 -0.94
N PHE A 97 4.06 6.33 -1.14
CA PHE A 97 5.00 6.89 -0.15
C PHE A 97 4.34 7.29 1.16
N ILE A 98 4.29 6.34 2.10
CA ILE A 98 3.69 6.59 3.40
C ILE A 98 4.70 7.39 4.20
N GLU A 99 4.59 8.72 4.10
CA GLU A 99 5.12 9.68 5.04
C GLU A 99 6.66 9.69 5.20
N ASN A 100 7.26 10.84 4.88
CA ASN A 100 8.69 11.05 5.12
C ASN A 100 9.02 10.82 6.60
N TYR A 101 10.13 10.14 6.87
CA TYR A 101 10.65 9.99 8.22
C TYR A 101 11.23 11.34 8.66
N SER A 102 10.61 11.97 9.65
CA SER A 102 11.20 13.13 10.31
C SER A 102 12.33 12.68 11.24
N TYR A 103 13.49 13.33 11.13
CA TYR A 103 14.63 13.02 12.00
C TYR A 103 14.26 13.27 13.46
N THR A 104 14.69 12.36 14.32
CA THR A 104 14.55 12.50 15.77
C THR A 104 15.93 12.74 16.38
N ILE A 105 16.08 13.75 17.22
CA ILE A 105 17.30 13.98 18.00
C ILE A 105 17.00 13.88 19.50
N LYS A 106 17.99 13.49 20.30
CA LYS A 106 17.81 13.23 21.75
C LYS A 106 17.47 14.50 22.53
N ASN A 107 18.28 15.54 22.37
CA ASN A 107 18.15 16.81 23.08
C ASN A 107 17.53 17.86 22.16
N GLU A 108 16.29 17.63 21.75
CA GLU A 108 15.58 18.50 20.82
C GLU A 108 15.18 19.85 21.48
N ILE A 109 15.67 20.95 20.92
CA ILE A 109 15.20 22.29 21.27
C ILE A 109 13.87 22.60 20.59
N GLN A 110 13.09 23.51 21.18
CA GLN A 110 11.74 23.85 20.69
C GLN A 110 11.71 24.29 19.22
N SER A 111 12.69 25.04 18.74
CA SER A 111 12.74 25.48 17.34
C SER A 111 12.98 24.33 16.36
N TYR A 112 13.69 23.29 16.79
CA TYR A 112 13.92 22.11 15.95
C TYR A 112 12.65 21.29 15.76
N HIS A 113 11.75 21.25 16.76
CA HIS A 113 10.46 20.56 16.67
C HIS A 113 9.62 21.00 15.46
N TRP A 114 9.64 22.30 15.14
CA TRP A 114 8.89 22.88 14.03
C TRP A 114 9.65 22.89 12.70
N ASN A 115 10.95 22.59 12.72
CA ASN A 115 11.83 22.63 11.54
C ASN A 115 12.62 21.33 11.39
N ARG A 116 11.96 20.20 11.67
CA ARG A 116 12.59 18.88 11.49
C ARG A 116 12.79 18.64 10.00
N GLY A 117 14.04 18.40 9.63
CA GLY A 117 14.34 17.73 8.36
C GLY A 117 13.75 16.32 8.36
N GLY A 118 13.72 15.71 7.18
CA GLY A 118 13.35 14.31 7.07
C GLY A 118 13.95 13.68 5.83
N CYS A 119 13.83 12.36 5.77
CA CYS A 119 14.13 11.59 4.58
C CYS A 119 12.94 10.77 4.13
N LYS A 120 12.95 10.45 2.86
CA LYS A 120 12.10 9.45 2.26
C LYS A 120 12.66 8.06 2.56
N ILE A 121 11.79 7.15 2.96
CA ILE A 121 12.10 5.73 3.14
C ILE A 121 11.25 4.95 2.15
N HIS A 122 11.89 4.14 1.32
CA HIS A 122 11.24 3.39 0.26
C HIS A 122 11.54 1.89 0.37
N PRO A 123 10.66 1.12 1.03
CA PRO A 123 10.82 -0.32 1.21
C PRO A 123 10.54 -1.09 -0.09
N VAL A 124 11.40 -2.04 -0.41
CA VAL A 124 11.23 -2.97 -1.53
C VAL A 124 11.34 -4.40 -1.02
N ARG A 125 10.37 -5.24 -1.36
CA ARG A 125 10.44 -6.67 -1.09
C ARG A 125 10.51 -7.46 -2.39
N LEU A 126 11.57 -8.23 -2.52
CA LEU A 126 11.78 -9.16 -3.62
C LEU A 126 11.35 -10.55 -3.17
N TYR A 127 10.59 -11.24 -4.02
CA TYR A 127 10.31 -12.67 -3.90
C TYR A 127 11.08 -13.40 -5.00
N LEU A 128 11.86 -14.39 -4.58
CA LEU A 128 12.75 -15.14 -5.44
C LEU A 128 12.36 -16.61 -5.40
N LYS A 129 12.15 -17.23 -6.56
CA LYS A 129 11.90 -18.68 -6.62
C LYS A 129 13.22 -19.42 -6.78
N LYS A 130 13.51 -20.36 -5.86
CA LYS A 130 14.66 -21.25 -5.93
C LYS A 130 14.23 -22.65 -5.50
N ASP A 131 14.41 -23.64 -6.37
CA ASP A 131 14.13 -25.06 -6.08
C ASP A 131 12.72 -25.28 -5.48
N ASP A 132 11.70 -24.71 -6.14
CA ASP A 132 10.29 -24.68 -5.72
C ASP A 132 9.97 -24.03 -4.36
N LYS A 133 10.96 -23.40 -3.73
CA LYS A 133 10.79 -22.56 -2.56
C LYS A 133 10.75 -21.09 -2.94
N VAL A 134 9.89 -20.34 -2.25
CA VAL A 134 9.82 -18.89 -2.35
C VAL A 134 10.68 -18.28 -1.24
N LEU A 135 11.82 -17.72 -1.64
CA LEU A 135 12.69 -16.90 -0.79
C LEU A 135 12.29 -15.43 -0.91
N PHE A 136 12.78 -14.61 0.02
CA PHE A 136 12.58 -13.17 -0.07
C PHE A 136 13.86 -12.40 0.30
N SER A 137 14.03 -11.25 -0.32
CA SER A 137 15.04 -10.24 0.06
C SER A 137 14.32 -8.93 0.33
N ASN A 138 14.69 -8.25 1.42
CA ASN A 138 14.14 -6.94 1.78
C ASN A 138 15.22 -5.89 1.54
N HIS A 139 14.86 -4.83 0.82
CA HIS A 139 15.72 -3.69 0.56
C HIS A 139 15.00 -2.42 1.04
N CYS A 140 15.76 -1.43 1.45
CA CYS A 140 15.22 -0.15 1.87
C CYS A 140 16.08 0.96 1.28
N PHE A 141 15.47 1.85 0.51
CA PHE A 141 16.14 3.00 -0.09
C PHE A 141 15.81 4.24 0.72
N ILE A 142 16.83 4.97 1.14
CA ILE A 142 16.69 6.18 1.94
C ILE A 142 17.25 7.35 1.14
N SER A 143 16.53 8.48 1.11
CA SER A 143 16.95 9.65 0.35
C SER A 143 16.49 10.95 1.02
N ASP A 144 17.36 11.96 0.98
CA ASP A 144 17.04 13.33 1.40
C ASP A 144 16.16 14.07 0.36
N ASP A 145 16.08 13.55 -0.87
CA ASP A 145 15.10 14.03 -1.84
C ASP A 145 13.71 13.57 -1.44
N LEU A 146 12.86 14.53 -1.07
CA LEU A 146 11.48 14.30 -0.63
C LEU A 146 10.49 14.24 -1.80
N GLN A 147 10.91 14.42 -3.06
CA GLN A 147 10.00 14.41 -4.21
C GLN A 147 9.45 13.03 -4.50
N HIS A 148 8.14 12.84 -4.33
CA HIS A 148 7.49 11.54 -4.55
C HIS A 148 7.13 11.32 -6.02
N ASP A 149 8.16 11.17 -6.85
CA ASP A 149 8.02 11.20 -8.30
C ASP A 149 8.42 9.88 -9.00
N THR A 150 8.28 9.89 -10.32
CA THR A 150 8.62 8.73 -11.15
C THR A 150 10.14 8.58 -11.33
N CYS A 151 10.94 9.63 -11.14
CA CYS A 151 12.41 9.55 -11.26
C CYS A 151 13.00 8.72 -10.13
N PHE A 152 12.57 8.97 -8.88
CA PHE A 152 13.02 8.19 -7.73
C PHE A 152 12.64 6.70 -7.87
N VAL A 153 11.42 6.40 -8.31
CA VAL A 153 11.01 5.01 -8.61
C VAL A 153 11.92 4.38 -9.66
N ASN A 154 12.32 5.13 -10.70
CA ASN A 154 13.27 4.64 -11.70
C ASN A 154 14.61 4.24 -11.09
N TYR A 155 15.13 5.12 -10.22
CA TYR A 155 16.41 4.92 -9.57
C TYR A 155 16.38 3.65 -8.73
N VAL A 156 15.34 3.47 -7.91
CA VAL A 156 15.13 2.25 -7.14
C VAL A 156 15.08 1.00 -8.04
N GLN A 157 14.35 1.05 -9.16
CA GLN A 157 14.26 -0.05 -10.11
C GLN A 157 15.62 -0.38 -10.76
N LYS A 158 16.42 0.65 -11.07
CA LYS A 158 17.77 0.51 -11.60
C LYS A 158 18.71 -0.16 -10.60
N GLU A 159 18.73 0.30 -9.35
CA GLU A 159 19.59 -0.26 -8.30
C GLU A 159 19.24 -1.70 -7.98
N ILE A 160 17.94 -2.03 -7.94
CA ILE A 160 17.50 -3.41 -7.77
C ILE A 160 17.87 -4.26 -8.97
N SER A 161 17.77 -3.73 -10.20
CA SER A 161 18.19 -4.46 -11.40
C SER A 161 19.69 -4.75 -11.38
N LYS A 162 20.51 -3.82 -10.90
CA LYS A 162 21.95 -4.02 -10.70
C LYS A 162 22.20 -5.12 -9.67
N TRP A 163 21.58 -5.04 -8.50
CA TRP A 163 21.70 -6.05 -7.45
C TRP A 163 21.27 -7.45 -7.94
N LEU A 164 20.20 -7.53 -8.73
CA LEU A 164 19.73 -8.78 -9.34
C LEU A 164 20.74 -9.34 -10.35
N LYS A 165 21.44 -8.50 -11.13
CA LYS A 165 22.50 -8.97 -12.04
C LYS A 165 23.66 -9.61 -11.28
N GLU A 166 24.07 -9.00 -10.17
CA GLU A 166 25.19 -9.46 -9.36
C GLU A 166 24.86 -10.73 -8.56
N ASN A 167 23.69 -10.76 -7.91
CA ASN A 167 23.33 -11.83 -6.96
C ASN A 167 22.51 -12.95 -7.61
N HIS A 168 21.78 -12.64 -8.67
CA HIS A 168 20.86 -13.57 -9.34
C HIS A 168 20.90 -13.41 -10.87
N PRO A 169 22.07 -13.67 -11.51
CA PRO A 169 22.28 -13.40 -12.93
C PRO A 169 21.30 -14.15 -13.84
N LYS A 170 20.82 -15.33 -13.42
CA LYS A 170 19.88 -16.19 -14.17
C LYS A 170 18.46 -15.62 -14.30
N ILE A 171 18.10 -14.56 -13.55
CA ILE A 171 16.75 -13.97 -13.60
C ILE A 171 16.63 -13.06 -14.82
N ASN A 172 15.93 -13.49 -15.87
CA ASN A 172 15.85 -12.68 -17.10
C ASN A 172 14.62 -11.76 -17.17
N GLN A 173 13.71 -11.87 -16.21
CA GLN A 173 12.47 -11.09 -16.18
C GLN A 173 12.09 -10.70 -14.75
N VAL A 174 11.58 -9.47 -14.60
CA VAL A 174 11.07 -8.93 -13.34
C VAL A 174 9.57 -8.67 -13.45
N HIS A 175 8.80 -8.99 -12.41
CA HIS A 175 7.39 -8.61 -12.32
C HIS A 175 7.19 -7.57 -11.21
N TYR A 176 6.88 -6.35 -11.60
CA TYR A 176 6.52 -5.23 -10.74
C TYR A 176 5.08 -5.34 -10.25
N PHE A 177 4.88 -5.34 -8.93
CA PHE A 177 3.57 -5.20 -8.30
C PHE A 177 3.54 -3.95 -7.41
N THR A 178 2.78 -2.92 -7.80
CA THR A 178 2.76 -1.61 -7.12
C THR A 178 1.36 -1.06 -6.92
N ASP A 179 1.22 -0.03 -6.10
CA ASP A 179 -0.02 0.74 -6.01
C ASP A 179 -0.30 1.49 -7.32
N GLY A 180 -1.55 1.90 -7.51
CA GLY A 180 -2.05 2.64 -8.68
C GLY A 180 -1.77 4.15 -8.62
N CYS A 181 -0.91 4.63 -7.73
CA CYS A 181 -0.62 6.06 -7.57
C CYS A 181 -0.08 6.66 -8.88
N ALA A 182 -0.80 7.65 -9.43
CA ALA A 182 -0.49 8.26 -10.72
C ALA A 182 0.83 9.04 -10.71
N GLY A 183 1.19 9.73 -9.62
CA GLY A 183 2.45 10.49 -9.56
C GLY A 183 3.72 9.63 -9.68
N GLN A 184 3.60 8.32 -9.42
CA GLN A 184 4.75 7.47 -9.09
C GLN A 184 4.80 6.21 -9.95
N TYR A 185 3.67 5.50 -10.08
CA TYR A 185 3.64 4.16 -10.64
C TYR A 185 2.74 4.05 -11.86
N LYS A 186 1.52 4.60 -11.82
CA LYS A 186 0.53 4.44 -12.89
C LYS A 186 0.45 5.67 -13.77
N ASN A 187 1.50 5.93 -14.54
CA ASN A 187 1.57 7.05 -15.48
C ASN A 187 2.35 6.73 -16.76
N ARG A 188 2.29 7.66 -17.73
CA ARG A 188 2.96 7.54 -19.05
C ARG A 188 4.45 7.24 -18.95
N ASN A 189 5.15 7.78 -17.95
CA ASN A 189 6.59 7.58 -17.80
C ASN A 189 6.89 6.14 -17.37
N SER A 190 6.10 5.59 -16.45
CA SER A 190 6.20 4.18 -16.06
C SER A 190 5.91 3.24 -17.22
N PHE A 191 4.92 3.55 -18.08
CA PHE A 191 4.66 2.76 -19.28
C PHE A 191 5.82 2.83 -20.29
N LYS A 192 6.37 4.03 -20.55
CA LYS A 192 7.55 4.20 -21.41
C LYS A 192 8.76 3.42 -20.90
N LYS A 193 8.97 3.41 -19.58
CA LYS A 193 10.04 2.62 -18.97
C LYS A 193 9.79 1.12 -19.11
N LEU A 194 8.55 0.67 -18.96
CA LEU A 194 8.22 -0.73 -19.12
C LEU A 194 8.54 -1.23 -20.54
N THR A 195 8.28 -0.40 -21.57
CA THR A 195 8.62 -0.73 -22.96
C THR A 195 10.13 -0.75 -23.21
N ASN A 196 10.89 0.13 -22.56
CA ASN A 196 12.34 0.26 -22.74
C ASN A 196 13.16 -0.54 -21.70
N HIS A 197 12.49 -1.27 -20.80
CA HIS A 197 13.11 -1.88 -19.62
C HIS A 197 14.26 -2.84 -19.97
N HIS A 198 14.15 -3.53 -21.11
CA HIS A 198 15.22 -4.41 -21.58
C HIS A 198 16.46 -3.63 -22.03
N GLU A 199 16.28 -2.50 -22.70
CA GLU A 199 17.39 -1.64 -23.14
C GLU A 199 18.04 -0.96 -21.93
N ASP A 200 17.22 -0.40 -21.03
CA ASP A 200 17.69 0.36 -19.87
C ASP A 200 18.34 -0.53 -18.80
N PHE A 201 17.78 -1.71 -18.55
CA PHE A 201 18.18 -2.56 -17.43
C PHE A 201 18.65 -3.97 -17.85
N GLY A 202 18.62 -4.32 -19.13
CA GLY A 202 19.08 -5.62 -19.64
C GLY A 202 18.16 -6.80 -19.29
N ARG A 203 16.90 -6.54 -18.92
CA ARG A 203 15.91 -7.57 -18.49
C ARG A 203 14.51 -7.20 -18.95
N LYS A 204 13.67 -8.20 -19.20
CA LYS A 204 12.24 -7.94 -19.50
C LYS A 204 11.49 -7.60 -18.21
N ALA A 205 10.38 -6.89 -18.34
CA ALA A 205 9.53 -6.55 -17.21
C ALA A 205 8.04 -6.73 -17.50
N LYS A 206 7.29 -7.07 -16.46
CA LYS A 206 5.83 -6.98 -16.38
C LYS A 206 5.46 -6.05 -15.24
N HIS A 207 4.33 -5.35 -15.35
CA HIS A 207 3.84 -4.47 -14.28
C HIS A 207 2.35 -4.72 -14.05
N SER A 208 2.00 -5.07 -12.82
CA SER A 208 0.63 -5.19 -12.34
C SER A 208 0.38 -4.23 -11.18
N PHE A 209 -0.87 -3.80 -11.05
CA PHE A 209 -1.27 -2.84 -10.02
C PHE A 209 -2.16 -3.51 -8.99
N PHE A 210 -2.06 -3.07 -7.75
CA PHE A 210 -3.03 -3.44 -6.72
C PHE A 210 -4.40 -2.76 -6.97
N ALA A 211 -5.45 -3.35 -6.42
CA ALA A 211 -6.76 -2.73 -6.39
C ALA A 211 -6.74 -1.44 -5.54
N THR A 212 -7.61 -0.49 -5.84
CA THR A 212 -7.81 0.67 -4.95
C THR A 212 -8.23 0.18 -3.56
N SER A 213 -7.63 0.73 -2.51
CA SER A 213 -7.93 0.39 -1.11
C SER A 213 -7.63 -1.07 -0.72
N HIS A 214 -6.63 -1.70 -1.36
CA HIS A 214 -6.22 -3.10 -1.16
C HIS A 214 -5.56 -3.43 0.20
N GLY A 215 -5.55 -2.50 1.15
CA GLY A 215 -5.06 -2.69 2.52
C GLY A 215 -3.53 -2.77 2.67
N LYS A 216 -3.10 -2.85 3.93
CA LYS A 216 -1.70 -2.80 4.37
C LYS A 216 -0.87 -4.02 3.94
N SER A 217 0.43 -3.81 3.82
CA SER A 217 1.40 -4.72 3.24
C SER A 217 2.53 -5.18 4.13
N LYS A 218 3.31 -6.15 3.62
CA LYS A 218 4.58 -6.55 4.24
C LYS A 218 5.65 -5.46 4.16
N CYS A 219 5.58 -4.56 3.18
CA CYS A 219 6.48 -3.41 3.09
C CYS A 219 6.16 -2.36 4.15
N ASP A 220 4.90 -2.16 4.54
CA ASP A 220 4.54 -1.28 5.67
C ASP A 220 5.23 -1.76 6.97
N GLY A 221 5.29 -3.07 7.18
CA GLY A 221 6.02 -3.66 8.32
C GLY A 221 7.52 -3.41 8.25
N LEU A 222 8.13 -3.58 7.07
CA LEU A 222 9.55 -3.31 6.85
C LEU A 222 9.89 -1.84 7.12
N GLU A 223 9.08 -0.93 6.58
CA GLU A 223 9.23 0.50 6.78
C GLU A 223 9.11 0.89 8.25
N GLY A 224 8.09 0.37 8.94
CA GLY A 224 7.90 0.60 10.38
C GLY A 224 9.08 0.09 11.22
N THR A 225 9.66 -1.06 10.85
CA THR A 225 10.89 -1.56 11.48
C THR A 225 12.08 -0.63 11.26
N VAL A 226 12.29 -0.16 10.02
CA VAL A 226 13.38 0.77 9.70
C VAL A 226 13.20 2.10 10.46
N LYS A 227 12.01 2.71 10.42
CA LYS A 227 11.69 3.93 11.17
C LYS A 227 11.95 3.75 12.68
N ARG A 228 11.57 2.60 13.25
CA ARG A 228 11.81 2.29 14.67
C ARG A 228 13.31 2.18 14.98
N PHE A 229 14.10 1.51 14.14
CA PHE A 229 15.54 1.38 14.36
C PHE A 229 16.28 2.70 14.17
N LEU A 230 15.93 3.50 13.15
CA LEU A 230 16.46 4.85 12.97
C LEU A 230 16.19 5.73 14.19
N ARG A 231 14.95 5.74 14.68
CA ARG A 231 14.59 6.48 15.89
C ARG A 231 15.40 6.02 17.10
N LYS A 232 15.53 4.70 17.30
CA LYS A 232 16.31 4.15 18.42
C LYS A 232 17.78 4.57 18.34
N ALA A 233 18.41 4.39 17.17
CA ALA A 233 19.79 4.78 16.95
C ALA A 233 20.00 6.27 17.21
N SER A 234 19.11 7.12 16.67
CA SER A 234 19.22 8.58 16.84
C SER A 234 19.13 9.03 18.29
N LEU A 235 18.37 8.33 19.14
CA LEU A 235 18.27 8.61 20.58
C LEU A 235 19.46 8.10 21.40
N GLN A 236 20.30 7.24 20.81
CA GLN A 236 21.49 6.65 21.46
C GLN A 236 22.79 7.37 21.08
N LEU A 237 22.77 8.25 20.08
CA LEU A 237 23.94 8.98 19.62
C LEU A 237 24.23 10.21 20.49
N SER A 238 25.50 10.62 20.53
CA SER A 238 25.91 11.90 21.13
C SER A 238 25.41 13.08 20.28
N ASP A 239 25.44 14.28 20.86
CA ASP A 239 24.95 15.48 20.17
C ASP A 239 25.77 15.83 18.91
N GLU A 240 27.02 15.41 18.85
CA GLU A 240 27.92 15.58 17.69
C GLU A 240 27.61 14.60 16.54
N ASN A 241 27.00 13.45 16.83
CA ASN A 241 26.77 12.36 15.88
C ASN A 241 25.28 12.17 15.53
N GLN A 242 24.49 13.24 15.60
CA GLN A 242 23.05 13.17 15.35
C GLN A 242 22.75 12.82 13.88
N ILE A 243 21.80 11.90 13.66
CA ILE A 243 21.32 11.55 12.32
C ILE A 243 20.37 12.65 11.83
N LYS A 244 20.84 13.45 10.87
CA LYS A 244 20.09 14.58 10.28
C LYS A 244 19.99 14.53 8.76
N THR A 245 20.54 13.48 8.14
CA THR A 245 20.58 13.27 6.69
C THR A 245 20.45 11.77 6.38
N ALA A 246 20.09 11.43 5.15
CA ALA A 246 19.96 10.07 4.66
C ALA A 246 21.32 9.41 4.40
N THR A 247 22.38 10.21 4.25
CA THR A 247 23.75 9.72 4.11
C THR A 247 24.26 9.22 5.45
N ALA A 248 24.73 7.97 5.50
CA ALA A 248 25.52 7.49 6.63
C ALA A 248 26.88 8.19 6.61
N VAL A 249 27.33 8.62 7.79
CA VAL A 249 28.72 9.03 8.04
C VAL A 249 29.60 7.78 8.04
#